data_AF-A0A9N9KKJ6-F1
#
_entry.id   AF-A0A9N9KKJ6-F1
#
_cell.length_a   1.000
_cell.length_b   1.000
_cell.length_c   1.000
_cell.angle_alpha   90.00
_cell.angle_beta   90.00
_cell.angle_gamma   90.00
#
_symmetry.space_group_name_H-M   'P 1'
#
loop_
_entity.id
_entity.type
_entity.pdbx_description
1 polymer ?
#
loop_
_entity_poly.entity_id
_entity_poly.type
_entity_poly.pdbx_seq_one_letter_code
_entity_poly.pdbx_strand_id
1 'polypeptide(L)' 'VPPPDFSARKQILKIYTSNMPLSDDVDLNLIAKQTELYTGADLKNLCRESAIISLREMRTTSNV' A
#
# COMPACT_ATOMS: atom_id res chain seq x y z
N VAL A 1 -3.25 -22.32 -1.75
CA VAL A 1 -4.07 -21.28 -1.07
C VAL A 1 -4.58 -20.33 -2.14
N PRO A 2 -5.89 -20.09 -2.26
CA PRO A 2 -6.43 -19.16 -3.25
C PRO A 2 -6.04 -17.71 -2.94
N PRO A 3 -6.03 -16.80 -3.94
CA PRO A 3 -5.83 -15.38 -3.69
C PRO A 3 -6.88 -14.80 -2.73
N PRO A 4 -6.53 -13.81 -1.90
CA PRO A 4 -7.46 -13.13 -1.02
C PRO A 4 -8.59 -12.44 -1.81
N ASP A 5 -9.80 -12.50 -1.26
CA ASP A 5 -10.92 -11.70 -1.74
C ASP A 5 -10.74 -10.20 -1.47
N PHE A 6 -11.65 -9.38 -2.00
CA PHE A 6 -11.61 -7.93 -1.83
C PHE A 6 -11.51 -7.48 -0.35
N SER A 7 -12.27 -8.10 0.54
CA SER A 7 -12.32 -7.75 1.96
C SER A 7 -10.99 -8.07 2.65
N ALA A 8 -10.45 -9.25 2.36
CA ALA A 8 -9.15 -9.68 2.83
C ALA A 8 -8.03 -8.76 2.32
N ARG A 9 -8.03 -8.39 1.04
CA ARG A 9 -7.04 -7.43 0.49
C ARG A 9 -7.11 -6.08 1.19
N LYS A 10 -8.31 -5.54 1.41
CA LYS A 10 -8.51 -4.28 2.14
C LYS A 10 -8.00 -4.37 3.58
N GLN A 11 -8.22 -5.48 4.28
CA GLN A 11 -7.70 -5.69 5.63
C GLN A 11 -6.17 -5.78 5.65
N ILE A 12 -5.58 -6.51 4.71
CA ILE A 12 -4.13 -6.62 4.56
C ILE A 12 -3.51 -5.23 4.31
N LEU A 13 -4.08 -4.44 3.40
CA LEU A 13 -3.66 -3.06 3.15
C LEU A 13 -3.75 -2.21 4.44
N LYS A 14 -4.85 -2.29 5.19
CA LYS A 14 -5.00 -1.59 6.49
C LYS A 14 -3.93 -1.98 7.51
N ILE A 15 -3.59 -3.27 7.60
CA ILE A 15 -2.55 -3.76 8.52
C ILE A 15 -1.20 -3.13 8.16
N TYR A 16 -0.80 -3.22 6.89
CA TYR A 16 0.52 -2.74 6.48
C TYR A 16 0.63 -1.21 6.37
N THR A 17 -0.48 -0.50 6.25
CA THR A 17 -0.52 0.97 6.25
C THR A 17 -0.82 1.58 7.61
N SER A 18 -1.11 0.79 8.66
CA SER A 18 -1.51 1.28 9.99
C SER A 18 -0.52 2.26 10.64
N ASN A 19 0.78 2.13 10.33
CA ASN A 19 1.85 3.01 10.83
C ASN A 19 2.46 3.89 9.73
N MET A 20 1.82 3.97 8.55
CA MET A 20 2.27 4.82 7.45
C MET A 20 1.47 6.13 7.49
N PRO A 21 2.10 7.30 7.40
CA PRO A 21 1.38 8.54 7.17
C PRO A 21 0.76 8.47 5.76
N LEU A 22 -0.56 8.35 5.70
CA LEU A 22 -1.31 8.38 4.45
C LEU A 22 -1.85 9.79 4.24
N SER A 23 -1.81 10.26 3.00
CA SER A 23 -2.47 11.49 2.59
C SER A 23 -3.99 11.24 2.46
N ASP A 24 -4.78 12.31 2.55
CA ASP A 24 -6.26 12.26 2.54
C ASP A 24 -6.84 11.73 1.22
N ASP A 25 -6.04 11.73 0.16
CA ASP A 25 -6.38 11.21 -1.18
C ASP A 25 -6.12 9.70 -1.34
N VAL A 26 -5.57 9.02 -0.33
CA VAL A 26 -5.31 7.57 -0.38
C VAL A 26 -6.57 6.77 -0.03
N ASP A 27 -7.20 6.16 -1.04
CA ASP A 27 -8.35 5.24 -0.86
C ASP A 27 -7.93 3.76 -0.91
N LEU A 28 -7.86 3.12 0.26
CA LEU A 28 -7.57 1.68 0.37
C LEU A 28 -8.64 0.78 -0.28
N ASN A 29 -9.88 1.25 -0.45
CA ASN A 29 -10.90 0.51 -1.19
C ASN A 29 -10.56 0.45 -2.67
N LEU A 30 -10.16 1.58 -3.25
CA LEU A 30 -9.76 1.65 -4.65
C LEU A 30 -8.56 0.75 -4.92
N ILE A 31 -7.54 0.82 -4.05
CA ILE A 31 -6.35 -0.04 -4.16
C ILE A 31 -6.73 -1.53 -4.03
N ALA A 32 -7.62 -1.89 -3.10
CA ALA A 32 -8.10 -3.27 -2.98
C ALA A 32 -8.87 -3.77 -4.22
N LYS A 33 -9.59 -2.88 -4.92
CA LYS A 33 -10.26 -3.21 -6.21
C LYS A 33 -9.23 -3.45 -7.32
N GLN A 34 -8.17 -2.65 -7.38
CA GLN A 34 -7.15 -2.71 -8.44
C GLN A 34 -6.13 -3.84 -8.27
N THR A 35 -6.02 -4.40 -7.07
CA THR A 35 -5.06 -5.46 -6.72
C THR A 35 -5.69 -6.85 -6.77
N GLU A 36 -6.62 -7.09 -7.69
CA GLU A 36 -7.16 -8.42 -7.91
C GLU A 36 -6.03 -9.42 -8.21
N LEU A 37 -6.15 -10.65 -7.68
CA LEU A 37 -5.16 -11.72 -7.76
C LEU A 37 -3.85 -11.51 -6.98
N TYR A 38 -3.64 -10.36 -6.33
CA TYR A 38 -2.47 -10.15 -5.48
C TYR A 38 -2.53 -11.08 -4.28
N THR A 39 -1.40 -11.70 -3.96
CA THR A 39 -1.23 -12.45 -2.71
C THR A 39 -1.03 -11.49 -1.53
N GLY A 40 -1.10 -12.00 -0.30
CA GLY A 40 -0.77 -11.20 0.89
C GLY A 40 0.67 -10.68 0.87
N ALA A 41 1.60 -11.41 0.26
CA ALA A 41 2.99 -10.97 0.10
C ALA A 41 3.11 -9.82 -0.90
N ASP A 42 2.37 -9.87 -2.02
CA ASP A 42 2.36 -8.79 -3.01
C ASP A 42 1.83 -7.48 -2.41
N LEU A 43 0.73 -7.55 -1.63
CA LEU A 43 0.18 -6.39 -0.94
C LEU A 43 1.12 -5.80 0.12
N LYS A 44 1.84 -6.67 0.85
CA LYS A 44 2.89 -6.24 1.77
C LYS A 44 3.99 -5.49 1.05
N ASN A 45 4.48 -6.06 -0.06
CA ASN A 45 5.55 -5.47 -0.86
C ASN A 45 5.11 -4.15 -1.49
N LEU A 46 3.88 -4.06 -1.99
CA LEU A 46 3.28 -2.81 -2.48
C LEU A 46 3.40 -1.70 -1.44
N CYS A 47 2.92 -1.93 -0.21
CA CYS A 47 2.99 -0.91 0.85
C CYS A 47 4.43 -0.52 1.19
N ARG A 48 5.33 -1.51 1.26
CA ARG A 48 6.75 -1.29 1.58
C ARG A 48 7.46 -0.45 0.52
N GLU A 49 7.29 -0.79 -0.76
CA GLU A 49 7.93 -0.06 -1.85
C GLU A 49 7.37 1.35 -1.98
N SER A 50 6.06 1.54 -1.82
CA SER A 50 5.46 2.89 -1.76
C SER A 50 6.11 3.75 -0.67
N ALA A 51 6.30 3.21 0.54
CA ALA A 51 6.97 3.95 1.62
C ALA A 51 8.42 4.34 1.26
N ILE A 52 9.18 3.42 0.66
CA ILE A 52 10.57 3.66 0.25
C ILE A 52 10.64 4.74 -0.83
N ILE A 53 9.74 4.69 -1.83
CA ILE A 53 9.66 5.68 -2.90
C ILE A 53 9.34 7.06 -2.31
N SER A 54 8.31 7.17 -1.46
CA SER A 54 7.95 8.44 -0.82
C SER A 54 9.09 9.02 0.03
N LEU A 55 9.82 8.19 0.78
CA LEU A 55 11.00 8.61 1.54
C LEU A 55 12.13 9.13 0.64
N ARG A 56 12.34 8.49 -0.51
CA ARG A 56 13.35 8.93 -1.49
C ARG A 56 12.98 10.28 -2.11
N GLU A 57 11.71 10.45 -2.48
CA GLU A 57 11.18 11.69 -3.06
C GLU A 57 11.29 12.86 -2.07
N MET A 58 10.88 12.67 -0.81
CA MET A 58 11.01 13.69 0.24
C MET A 58 12.46 14.16 0.45
N ARG A 59 13.42 13.22 0.37
CA ARG A 59 14.85 13.57 0.48
C ARG A 59 15.34 14.36 -0.72
N THR A 60 14.88 14.04 -1.93
CA THR A 60 15.27 14.80 -3.13
C THR A 60 14.67 16.20 -3.16
N THR A 61 13.44 16.38 -2.68
CA THR A 61 12.78 17.70 -2.60
C THR A 61 13.39 18.62 -1.54
N SER A 62 14.14 18.09 -0.57
CA SER A 62 14.77 18.88 0.50
C SER A 62 16.14 19.48 0.08
N ASN A 63 16.66 19.10 -1.09
CA ASN A 63 18.00 19.47 -1.57
C ASN A 63 17.97 20.46 -2.76
N VAL A 64 16.84 21.12 -3.00
CA VAL A 64 16.64 22.16 -4.02
C VAL A 64 15.98 23.35 -3.34
#